data_AF-A0A0D2UT81-F1
#
_entry.id   AF-A0A0D2UT81-F1
#
_cell.length_a   1.000
_cell.length_b   1.000
_cell.length_c   1.000
_cell.angle_alpha   90.00
_cell.angle_beta   90.00
_cell.angle_gamma   90.00
#
_symmetry.space_group_name_H-M   'P 1'
#
loop_
_entity.id
_entity.type
_entity.pdbx_description
1 polymer ?
#
loop_
_entity_poly.entity_id
_entity_poly.type
_entity_poly.pdbx_seq_one_letter_code
_entity_poly.pdbx_strand_id
1 'polypeptide(L)'
;MATADLASSKALPFCKDCGTVLDLSADDDYASCNACGKSREMADFELQVTRSYSHPFAFQKPKYNTMKVGKTKGATINEKCPSCGHPEMMFRTMQLRSVDEGQTVFYDCEKCK
;
A
#
# COMPACT_ATOMS: atom_id res chain seq x y z
N MET A 1 -29.30 5.75 -5.81
CA MET A 1 -28.82 5.47 -4.45
C MET A 1 -28.65 3.96 -4.36
N ALA A 2 -27.42 3.47 -4.45
CA ALA A 2 -27.13 2.06 -4.26
C ALA A 2 -27.09 1.80 -2.75
N THR A 3 -28.11 1.12 -2.23
CA THR A 3 -28.06 0.55 -0.90
C THR A 3 -27.12 -0.64 -0.98
N ALA A 4 -25.88 -0.46 -0.52
CA ALA A 4 -25.03 -1.60 -0.20
C ALA A 4 -25.67 -2.29 1.00
N ASP A 5 -26.35 -3.41 0.73
CA ASP A 5 -26.87 -4.30 1.77
C ASP A 5 -25.72 -4.68 2.71
N LEU A 6 -25.85 -4.20 3.94
CA LEU A 6 -24.89 -4.32 5.01
C LEU A 6 -24.97 -5.74 5.58
N ALA A 7 -23.83 -6.42 5.58
CA ALA A 7 -23.50 -7.61 6.37
C ALA A 7 -24.36 -8.87 6.09
N SER A 8 -23.88 -9.71 5.16
CA SER A 8 -24.04 -11.15 5.35
C SER A 8 -23.36 -11.52 6.67
N SER A 9 -24.14 -11.90 7.68
CA SER A 9 -23.70 -12.11 9.07
C SER A 9 -22.80 -13.33 9.28
N LYS A 10 -22.40 -14.01 8.20
CA LYS A 10 -21.37 -15.07 8.16
C LYS A 10 -19.97 -14.55 7.77
N ALA A 11 -19.84 -13.22 7.67
CA ALA A 11 -18.73 -12.52 7.06
C ALA A 11 -17.54 -12.32 8.00
N LEU A 12 -16.38 -12.74 7.49
CA LEU A 12 -15.03 -12.29 7.81
C LEU A 12 -14.53 -12.61 9.24
N PRO A 13 -13.25 -12.96 9.40
CA PRO A 13 -12.68 -13.35 10.69
C PRO A 13 -12.36 -12.13 11.57
N PHE A 14 -13.37 -11.33 11.89
CA PHE A 14 -13.26 -10.20 12.80
C PHE A 14 -14.00 -10.47 14.11
N CYS A 15 -13.42 -10.01 15.21
CA CYS A 15 -14.05 -9.99 16.52
C CYS A 15 -15.22 -9.01 16.51
N LYS A 16 -16.39 -9.46 16.97
CA LYS A 16 -17.61 -8.63 17.03
C LYS A 16 -17.52 -7.50 18.06
N ASP A 17 -16.61 -7.62 19.04
CA ASP A 17 -16.52 -6.69 20.16
C ASP A 17 -15.47 -5.60 19.98
N CYS A 18 -14.29 -5.94 19.43
CA CYS A 18 -13.19 -4.99 19.26
C CYS A 18 -12.74 -4.81 17.81
N GLY A 19 -13.31 -5.54 16.85
CA GLY A 19 -12.96 -5.43 15.43
C GLY A 19 -11.59 -5.99 15.04
N THR A 20 -10.82 -6.56 15.97
CA THR A 20 -9.53 -7.20 15.68
C THR A 20 -9.73 -8.47 14.85
N VAL A 21 -8.80 -8.77 13.94
CA VAL A 21 -8.76 -10.04 13.21
C VAL A 21 -8.58 -11.20 14.20
N LEU A 22 -9.41 -12.22 14.08
CA LEU A 22 -9.33 -13.43 14.88
C LEU A 22 -8.22 -14.34 14.37
N ASP A 23 -7.54 -15.01 15.29
CA ASP A 23 -6.58 -16.07 14.97
C ASP A 23 -7.35 -17.35 14.60
N LEU A 24 -7.01 -17.93 13.45
CA LEU A 24 -7.67 -19.10 12.88
C LEU A 24 -6.64 -20.23 12.74
N SER A 25 -6.73 -21.23 13.60
CA SER A 25 -5.98 -22.48 13.44
C SER A 25 -6.86 -23.53 12.76
N ALA A 26 -6.30 -24.30 11.83
CA ALA A 26 -7.06 -25.36 11.15
C ALA A 26 -7.45 -26.53 12.08
N ASP A 27 -6.71 -26.71 13.18
CA ASP A 27 -6.89 -27.80 14.14
C ASP A 27 -7.77 -27.40 15.35
N ASP A 28 -8.12 -26.11 15.48
CA ASP A 28 -8.90 -25.60 16.61
C ASP A 28 -10.37 -25.45 16.23
N ASP A 29 -11.27 -25.80 17.16
CA ASP A 29 -12.72 -25.59 16.99
C ASP A 29 -13.14 -24.12 17.20
N TYR A 30 -12.22 -23.26 17.66
CA TYR A 30 -12.49 -21.87 18.02
C TYR A 30 -11.46 -20.90 17.45
N ALA A 31 -11.95 -19.79 16.88
CA ALA A 31 -11.17 -18.64 16.50
C ALA A 31 -11.05 -17.67 17.69
N SER A 32 -9.83 -17.26 18.05
CA SER A 32 -9.56 -16.47 19.26
C SER A 32 -9.14 -15.03 18.96
N CYS A 33 -9.52 -14.10 19.82
CA CYS A 33 -9.13 -12.70 19.69
C CYS A 33 -7.95 -12.36 20.62
N ASN A 34 -6.80 -12.03 20.04
CA ASN A 34 -5.61 -11.65 20.80
C ASN A 34 -5.71 -10.27 21.50
N ALA A 35 -6.73 -9.46 21.18
CA ALA A 35 -6.90 -8.13 21.78
C ALA A 35 -7.83 -8.12 23.00
N CYS A 36 -8.95 -8.86 22.96
CA CYS A 36 -9.94 -8.86 24.04
C CYS A 36 -10.20 -10.25 24.66
N GLY A 37 -9.56 -11.31 24.16
CA GLY A 37 -9.64 -12.67 24.70
C GLY A 37 -10.93 -13.43 24.37
N LYS A 38 -11.86 -12.83 23.64
CA LYS A 38 -13.11 -13.49 23.22
C LYS A 38 -12.85 -14.47 22.08
N SER A 39 -13.64 -15.54 22.02
CA SER A 39 -13.57 -16.55 20.98
C SER A 39 -14.90 -16.68 20.22
N ARG A 40 -14.82 -17.26 19.03
CA ARG A 40 -15.97 -17.64 18.19
C ARG A 40 -15.76 -19.05 17.67
N GLU A 41 -16.82 -19.82 17.54
CA GLU A 41 -16.73 -21.17 16.98
C GLU A 41 -16.35 -21.11 15.49
N MET A 42 -15.50 -22.02 15.06
CA MET A 42 -15.10 -22.12 13.65
C MET A 42 -16.29 -22.42 12.73
N ALA A 43 -17.33 -23.08 13.24
CA ALA A 43 -18.58 -23.36 12.55
C ALA A 43 -19.38 -22.09 12.18
N ASP A 44 -19.14 -20.95 12.85
CA ASP A 44 -19.80 -19.68 12.53
C ASP A 44 -19.26 -19.05 11.23
N PHE A 45 -18.09 -19.47 10.75
CA PHE A 45 -17.49 -18.92 9.54
C PHE A 45 -17.97 -19.70 8.32
N GLU A 46 -18.47 -18.97 7.32
CA GLU A 46 -18.68 -19.56 6.00
C GLU A 46 -17.34 -19.65 5.28
N LEU A 47 -16.72 -20.84 5.29
CA LEU A 47 -15.48 -21.11 4.59
C LEU A 47 -15.71 -21.04 3.08
N GLN A 48 -15.46 -19.88 2.48
CA GLN A 48 -15.44 -19.73 1.03
C GLN A 48 -14.11 -20.24 0.48
N VAL A 49 -14.13 -21.44 -0.11
CA VAL A 49 -12.99 -21.98 -0.84
C VAL A 49 -12.77 -21.13 -2.09
N THR A 50 -11.73 -20.30 -2.06
CA THR A 50 -11.32 -19.49 -3.20
C THR A 50 -10.17 -20.17 -3.92
N ARG A 51 -10.37 -20.52 -5.20
CA ARG A 51 -9.31 -21.08 -6.06
C ARG A 51 -8.84 -20.02 -7.04
N SER A 52 -7.63 -19.50 -6.82
CA SER A 52 -6.98 -18.59 -7.77
C SER A 52 -6.14 -19.36 -8.78
N TYR A 53 -6.20 -18.95 -10.05
CA TYR A 53 -5.32 -19.43 -11.10
C TYR A 53 -4.40 -18.29 -11.55
N SER A 54 -3.13 -18.60 -11.83
CA SER A 54 -2.23 -17.64 -12.46
C SER A 54 -2.66 -17.42 -13.91
N HIS A 55 -2.76 -16.16 -14.34
CA HIS A 55 -2.96 -15.84 -15.74
C HIS A 55 -1.83 -16.49 -16.58
N PRO A 56 -2.09 -16.99 -17.81
CA PRO A 56 -1.07 -17.63 -18.66
C PRO A 56 0.20 -16.79 -18.92
N PHE A 57 0.14 -15.49 -18.63
CA PHE A 57 1.21 -14.52 -18.84
C PHE A 57 1.66 -13.84 -17.54
N ALA A 58 1.34 -14.40 -16.37
CA ALA A 58 1.69 -13.83 -15.06
C ALA A 58 3.21 -13.61 -14.87
N PHE A 59 4.04 -14.33 -15.63
CA PHE A 59 5.51 -14.21 -15.63
C PHE A 59 6.08 -13.60 -16.91
N GLN A 60 5.25 -13.10 -17.83
CA GLN A 60 5.76 -12.33 -18.95
C GLN A 60 6.25 -10.98 -18.42
N LYS A 61 7.52 -10.67 -18.69
CA LYS A 61 8.06 -9.34 -18.43
C LYS A 61 7.09 -8.33 -19.07
N PRO A 62 6.57 -7.35 -18.32
CA PRO A 62 5.68 -6.36 -18.92
C PRO A 62 6.41 -5.78 -20.12
N LYS A 63 5.75 -5.80 -21.29
CA LYS A 63 6.21 -5.07 -22.46
C LYS A 63 6.02 -3.59 -22.13
N TYR A 64 6.96 -3.02 -21.39
CA TYR A 64 7.00 -1.58 -21.21
C TYR A 64 7.24 -1.00 -22.61
N ASN A 65 6.27 -0.26 -23.13
CA ASN A 65 6.62 0.76 -24.09
C ASN A 65 7.61 1.65 -23.36
N THR A 66 8.89 1.59 -23.72
CA THR A 66 9.80 2.69 -23.46
C THR A 66 9.25 3.88 -24.22
N MET A 67 8.27 4.56 -23.65
CA MET A 67 8.20 5.99 -23.87
C MET A 67 9.58 6.46 -23.46
N LYS A 68 10.36 6.91 -24.45
CA LYS A 68 11.47 7.80 -24.18
C LYS A 68 10.81 8.99 -23.51
N VAL A 69 10.67 8.93 -22.20
CA VAL A 69 10.38 10.09 -21.37
C VAL A 69 11.58 10.98 -21.67
N GLY A 70 11.41 11.90 -22.62
CA GLY A 70 12.38 12.97 -22.80
C GLY A 70 12.58 13.53 -21.42
N LYS A 71 13.81 13.49 -20.90
CA LYS A 71 14.15 14.00 -19.56
C LYS A 71 13.55 15.40 -19.48
N THR A 72 12.37 15.52 -18.87
CA THR A 72 11.81 16.81 -18.54
C THR A 72 12.79 17.33 -17.50
N LYS A 73 13.63 18.26 -17.92
CA LYS A 73 14.52 18.93 -16.98
C LYS A 73 13.58 19.62 -15.99
N GLY A 74 13.56 19.13 -14.75
CA GLY A 74 12.87 19.79 -13.65
C GLY A 74 13.33 21.24 -13.50
N ALA A 75 12.56 22.04 -12.76
CA ALA A 75 12.92 23.43 -12.50
C ALA A 75 14.25 23.52 -11.75
N THR A 76 15.03 24.56 -12.01
CA THR A 76 16.29 24.85 -11.32
C THR A 76 16.10 25.93 -10.25
N ILE A 77 16.97 25.90 -9.24
CA ILE A 77 17.01 26.86 -8.14
C ILE A 77 18.47 27.20 -7.80
N ASN A 78 18.68 28.45 -7.36
CA ASN A 78 19.97 28.95 -6.87
C ASN A 78 20.25 28.44 -5.45
N GLU A 79 20.50 27.14 -5.32
CA GLU A 79 20.90 26.49 -4.07
C GLU A 79 22.24 25.79 -4.28
N LYS A 80 23.21 26.03 -3.40
CA LYS A 80 24.55 25.48 -3.55
C LYS A 80 24.59 23.99 -3.18
N CYS A 81 25.06 23.15 -4.10
CA CYS A 81 25.23 21.72 -3.83
C CYS A 81 26.20 21.48 -2.65
N PRO A 82 25.79 20.75 -1.60
CA PRO A 82 26.64 20.50 -0.44
C PRO A 82 27.84 19.59 -0.76
N SER A 83 27.77 18.79 -1.83
CA SER A 83 28.83 17.84 -2.21
C SER A 83 29.93 18.47 -3.07
N CYS A 84 29.58 19.25 -4.11
CA CYS A 84 30.56 19.80 -5.07
C CYS A 84 30.62 21.33 -5.11
N GLY A 85 29.69 22.02 -4.44
CA GLY A 85 29.63 23.48 -4.41
C GLY A 85 29.08 24.16 -5.66
N HIS A 86 28.46 23.42 -6.60
CA HIS A 86 27.78 24.01 -7.75
C HIS A 86 26.61 24.91 -7.30
N PRO A 87 26.47 26.16 -7.80
CA PRO A 87 25.50 27.13 -7.29
C PRO A 87 24.03 26.86 -7.65
N GLU A 88 23.77 25.98 -8.61
CA GLU A 88 22.41 25.65 -9.06
C GLU A 88 22.11 24.16 -8.86
N MET A 89 20.86 23.86 -8.51
CA MET A 89 20.35 22.49 -8.41
C MET A 89 19.00 22.39 -9.07
N MET A 90 18.69 21.21 -9.62
CA MET A 90 17.33 20.90 -10.03
C MET A 90 16.51 20.52 -8.81
N PHE A 91 15.24 20.91 -8.76
CA PHE A 91 14.35 20.47 -7.70
C PHE A 91 13.04 19.89 -8.24
N ARG A 92 12.46 19.00 -7.45
CA ARG A 92 11.09 18.49 -7.64
C ARG A 92 10.43 18.32 -6.30
N THR A 93 9.11 18.41 -6.26
CA THR A 93 8.35 18.29 -5.01
C THR A 93 7.44 17.06 -5.05
N MET A 94 7.25 16.37 -3.92
CA MET A 94 6.36 15.22 -3.79
C MET A 94 5.72 15.18 -2.40
N GLN A 95 4.43 14.85 -2.32
CA GLN A 95 3.77 14.68 -1.02
C GLN A 95 3.99 13.26 -0.51
N LEU A 96 4.69 13.12 0.61
CA LEU A 96 5.02 11.82 1.22
C LEU A 96 4.27 11.57 2.53
N ARG A 97 3.54 12.58 3.01
CA ARG A 97 2.95 12.64 4.34
C ARG A 97 1.51 13.13 4.26
N SER A 98 0.84 13.11 5.40
CA SER A 98 -0.53 13.63 5.55
C SER A 98 -0.61 15.11 5.13
N VAL A 99 -1.83 15.58 4.86
CA VAL A 99 -2.09 16.96 4.38
C VAL A 99 -1.63 18.05 5.36
N ASP A 100 -1.50 17.71 6.65
CA ASP A 100 -1.03 18.61 7.69
C ASP A 100 0.49 18.89 7.60
N GLU A 101 1.24 18.05 6.88
CA GLU A 101 2.67 18.24 6.66
C GLU A 101 2.93 18.86 5.28
N GLY A 102 3.91 19.77 5.21
CA GLY A 102 4.36 20.39 3.98
C GLY A 102 4.95 19.39 2.98
N GLN A 103 4.96 19.78 1.71
CA GLN A 103 5.49 18.93 0.65
C GLN A 103 7.00 18.69 0.80
N THR A 104 7.46 17.48 0.47
CA THR A 104 8.90 17.17 0.46
C THR A 104 9.55 17.68 -0.84
N VAL A 105 10.65 18.42 -0.72
CA VAL A 105 11.46 18.90 -1.85
C VAL A 105 12.69 18.01 -2.02
N PHE A 106 12.89 17.51 -3.24
CA PHE A 106 14.07 16.74 -3.64
C PHE A 106 14.98 17.61 -4.49
N TYR A 107 16.28 17.59 -4.20
CA TYR A 107 17.30 18.32 -4.92
C TYR A 107 18.24 17.36 -5.65
N ASP A 108 18.45 17.59 -6.95
CA ASP A 108 19.36 16.83 -7.79
C ASP A 108 20.46 17.78 -8.34
N CYS A 109 21.71 17.50 -8.00
CA CYS A 109 22.84 18.25 -8.59
C CYS A 109 23.16 17.71 -9.99
N GLU A 110 23.14 18.57 -11.02
CA GLU A 110 23.51 18.16 -12.37
C GLU A 110 25.00 17.78 -12.51
N LYS A 111 25.87 18.33 -11.66
CA LYS A 111 27.31 18.08 -11.67
C LYS A 111 27.74 16.78 -10.99
N CYS A 112 26.98 16.28 -10.01
CA CYS A 112 27.31 15.09 -9.23
C CYS A 112 26.70 13.79 -9.79
N LYS A 113 25.91 13.89 -10.86
CA LYS A 113 25.36 12.73 -11.55
C LYS A 113 26.44 11.92 -12.27
#